data_AF-A0A7C9BEI2-F1
#
_entry.id   AF-A0A7C9BEI2-F1
#
_cell.length_a   1.000
_cell.length_b   1.000
_cell.length_c   1.000
_cell.angle_alpha   90.00
_cell.angle_beta   90.00
_cell.angle_gamma   90.00
#
_symmetry.space_group_name_H-M   'P 1'
#
loop_
_entity.id
_entity.type
_entity.pdbx_description
1 polymer ?
#
loop_
_entity_poly.entity_id
_entity_poly.type
_entity_poly.pdbx_seq_one_letter_code
_entity_poly.pdbx_strand_id
1 'polypeptide(L)'
;MPRNLPYQLAALAIFVLLKLAYTQADTSDLAFLLGPTDTLVGLAANSPSVYDSASGYLHPDLNITIDKSCSGFNFWMLSFLMLSFLSLRYLSQSSHKLAALPLALLCAYGLTIFANTSRITIAVLLQNQFPHVPPPYQAWFHQAQGTFVYLSCLIGLYLTLDYLLSQLTCSDAQPA
;
A
#
# COMPACT_ATOMS: atom_id res chain seq x y z
N MET A 1 -4.03 -21.64 22.09
CA MET A 1 -3.74 -20.35 21.44
C MET A 1 -2.25 -19.93 21.31
N PRO A 2 -1.17 -20.67 21.69
CA PRO A 2 0.20 -20.11 21.60
C PRO A 2 0.94 -20.34 20.27
N ARG A 3 0.48 -21.21 19.36
CA ARG A 3 1.28 -21.65 18.19
C ARG A 3 1.56 -20.55 17.15
N ASN A 4 0.76 -19.48 17.13
CA ASN A 4 0.91 -18.38 16.15
C ASN A 4 1.62 -17.15 16.73
N LEU A 5 1.78 -17.09 18.05
CA LEU A 5 2.37 -15.96 18.76
C LEU A 5 3.75 -15.55 18.23
N PRO A 6 4.73 -16.46 18.00
CA PRO A 6 6.04 -16.04 17.51
C PRO A 6 5.98 -15.36 16.14
N TYR A 7 5.11 -15.85 15.24
CA TYR A 7 4.96 -15.28 13.90
C TYR A 7 4.23 -13.92 13.93
N GLN A 8 3.25 -13.75 14.82
CA GLN A 8 2.57 -12.48 15.03
C GLN A 8 3.52 -11.43 15.63
N LEU A 9 4.35 -11.82 16.59
CA LEU A 9 5.38 -10.95 17.15
C LEU A 9 6.44 -10.59 16.09
N ALA A 10 6.83 -11.54 15.23
CA ALA A 10 7.72 -11.27 14.11
C ALA A 10 7.10 -10.26 13.12
N ALA A 11 5.84 -10.42 12.73
CA ALA A 11 5.14 -9.47 11.87
C ALA A 11 5.07 -8.07 12.51
N LEU A 12 4.77 -8.00 13.81
CA LEU A 12 4.72 -6.74 14.54
C LEU A 12 6.10 -6.10 14.67
N ALA A 13 7.15 -6.88 14.92
CA ALA A 13 8.52 -6.40 14.96
C ALA A 13 8.95 -5.83 13.60
N ILE A 14 8.67 -6.53 12.50
CA ILE A 14 8.91 -6.03 11.14
C ILE A 14 8.18 -4.69 10.92
N PHE A 15 6.91 -4.62 11.29
CA PHE A 15 6.13 -3.37 11.20
C PHE A 15 6.78 -2.22 11.98
N VAL A 16 7.16 -2.44 13.24
CA VAL A 16 7.76 -1.40 14.08
C VAL A 16 9.11 -0.96 13.51
N LEU A 17 9.97 -1.91 13.12
CA LEU A 17 11.28 -1.60 12.53
C LEU A 17 11.16 -0.79 11.25
N LEU A 18 10.26 -1.20 10.33
CA LEU A 18 9.99 -0.47 9.10
C LEU A 18 9.39 0.91 9.38
N LYS A 19 8.49 1.03 10.37
CA LYS A 19 7.90 2.31 10.74
C LYS A 19 8.95 3.28 11.28
N LEU A 20 9.87 2.80 12.11
CA LEU A 20 10.99 3.60 12.64
C LEU A 20 11.99 3.98 11.53
N ALA A 21 12.28 3.06 10.61
CA ALA A 21 13.09 3.37 9.44
C ALA A 21 12.43 4.48 8.60
N TYR A 22 11.12 4.39 8.36
CA TYR A 22 10.36 5.40 7.61
C TYR A 22 10.32 6.77 8.27
N THR A 23 10.31 6.84 9.61
CA THR A 23 10.37 8.15 10.29
C THR A 23 11.67 8.88 9.97
N GLN A 24 12.78 8.15 9.80
CA GLN A 24 14.10 8.71 9.48
C GLN A 24 14.41 8.78 7.98
N ALA A 25 13.67 8.06 7.14
CA ALA A 25 13.91 7.96 5.70
C ALA A 25 13.63 9.27 4.96
N ASP A 26 14.48 9.62 4.01
CA ASP A 26 14.24 10.73 3.08
C ASP A 26 13.43 10.26 1.86
N THR A 27 13.04 11.20 0.99
CA THR A 27 12.29 10.88 -0.24
C THR A 27 13.08 9.92 -1.16
N SER A 28 14.41 10.07 -1.22
CA SER A 28 15.31 9.20 -1.98
C SER A 28 15.30 7.74 -1.49
N ASP A 29 15.20 7.51 -0.18
CA ASP A 29 15.15 6.16 0.41
C ASP A 29 13.87 5.41 0.03
N LEU A 30 12.83 6.15 -0.38
CA LEU A 30 11.53 5.62 -0.78
C LEU A 30 11.39 5.50 -2.31
N ALA A 31 12.48 5.69 -3.06
CA ALA A 31 12.49 5.56 -4.52
C ALA A 31 11.96 4.19 -5.00
N PHE A 32 12.10 3.13 -4.21
CA PHE A 32 11.55 1.82 -4.55
C PHE A 32 10.00 1.81 -4.60
N LEU A 33 9.32 2.62 -3.80
CA LEU A 33 7.86 2.81 -3.88
C LEU A 33 7.49 3.90 -4.88
N LEU A 34 8.24 5.01 -4.86
CA LEU A 34 7.94 6.21 -5.62
C LEU A 34 8.19 6.00 -7.12
N GLY A 35 9.32 5.41 -7.52
CA GLY A 35 9.68 5.25 -8.94
C GLY A 35 8.67 4.43 -9.75
N PRO A 36 8.27 3.22 -9.30
CA PRO A 36 7.23 2.45 -9.98
C PRO A 36 5.88 3.18 -10.00
N THR A 37 5.53 3.87 -8.91
CA THR A 37 4.29 4.66 -8.85
C THR A 37 4.33 5.80 -9.86
N ASP A 38 5.39 6.59 -9.87
CA ASP A 38 5.63 7.71 -10.77
C ASP A 38 5.55 7.28 -12.23
N THR A 39 6.19 6.16 -12.58
CA THR A 39 6.13 5.62 -13.94
C THR A 39 4.69 5.33 -14.36
N LEU A 40 3.90 4.70 -13.49
CA LEU A 40 2.49 4.40 -13.79
C LEU A 40 1.61 5.65 -13.83
N VAL A 41 1.87 6.63 -12.96
CA VAL A 41 1.16 7.93 -12.98
C VAL A 41 1.49 8.68 -14.26
N GLY A 42 2.76 8.76 -14.66
CA GLY A 42 3.20 9.40 -15.89
C GLY A 42 2.59 8.75 -17.13
N LEU A 43 2.48 7.42 -17.15
CA LEU A 43 1.76 6.69 -18.20
C LEU A 43 0.25 6.99 -18.19
N ALA A 44 -0.39 7.01 -17.03
CA ALA A 44 -1.84 7.22 -16.90
C ALA A 44 -2.26 8.67 -17.20
N ALA A 45 -1.44 9.64 -16.82
CA ALA A 45 -1.70 11.07 -16.99
C ALA A 45 -1.03 11.65 -18.25
N ASN A 46 -0.26 10.85 -18.98
CA ASN A 46 0.56 11.26 -20.12
C ASN A 46 1.43 12.50 -19.80
N SER A 47 2.08 12.49 -18.64
CA SER A 47 2.90 13.59 -18.15
C SER A 47 4.27 13.08 -17.70
N PRO A 48 5.37 13.52 -18.35
CA PRO A 48 6.72 13.14 -17.92
C PRO A 48 7.06 13.77 -16.57
N SER A 49 7.77 13.01 -15.74
CA SER A 49 8.30 13.48 -14.46
C SER A 49 9.78 13.84 -14.58
N VAL A 50 10.23 14.74 -13.71
CA VAL A 50 11.64 15.07 -13.48
C VAL A 50 11.97 14.72 -12.04
N TYR A 51 12.93 13.83 -11.85
CA TYR A 51 13.39 13.46 -10.51
C TYR A 51 14.32 14.53 -9.94
N ASP A 52 13.98 15.01 -8.74
CA ASP A 52 14.82 15.85 -7.90
C ASP A 52 15.08 15.14 -6.57
N SER A 53 16.35 15.03 -6.18
CA SER A 53 16.76 14.36 -4.95
C SER A 53 16.20 15.00 -3.67
N ALA A 54 15.88 16.30 -3.70
CA ALA A 54 15.33 17.00 -2.54
C ALA A 54 13.80 16.89 -2.46
N SER A 55 13.10 17.01 -3.60
CA SER A 55 11.64 17.12 -3.63
C SER A 55 10.89 15.89 -4.15
N GLY A 56 11.57 14.92 -4.78
CA GLY A 56 10.95 13.72 -5.35
C GLY A 56 10.69 13.86 -6.86
N TYR A 57 9.60 13.27 -7.35
CA TYR A 57 9.27 13.32 -8.78
C TYR A 57 8.33 14.49 -9.08
N LEU A 58 8.79 15.47 -9.83
CA LEU A 58 8.02 16.63 -10.24
C LEU A 58 7.36 16.37 -11.60
N HIS A 59 6.05 16.57 -11.71
CA HIS A 59 5.34 16.61 -13.00
C HIS A 59 4.99 18.06 -13.35
N PRO A 60 5.76 18.74 -14.22
CA PRO A 60 5.57 20.16 -14.51
C PRO A 60 4.20 20.48 -15.12
N ASP A 61 3.72 19.61 -16.01
CA ASP A 61 2.45 19.82 -16.74
C ASP A 61 1.22 19.72 -15.82
N LEU A 62 1.35 18.94 -14.73
CA LEU A 62 0.28 18.71 -13.76
C LEU A 62 0.42 19.61 -12.52
N ASN A 63 1.56 20.29 -12.37
CA ASN A 63 1.94 21.05 -11.17
C ASN A 63 1.79 20.21 -9.88
N ILE A 64 2.24 18.95 -9.93
CA ILE A 64 2.27 18.05 -8.77
C ILE A 64 3.68 17.54 -8.50
N THR A 65 3.94 17.24 -7.23
CA THR A 65 5.17 16.59 -6.79
C THR A 65 4.81 15.29 -6.06
N ILE A 66 5.40 14.18 -6.48
CA ILE A 66 5.28 12.87 -5.85
C ILE A 66 6.49 12.71 -4.92
N ASP A 67 6.26 12.99 -3.63
CA ASP A 67 7.27 12.99 -2.58
C ASP A 67 7.05 11.87 -1.53
N LYS A 68 7.79 11.90 -0.42
CA LYS A 68 7.65 10.97 0.73
C LYS A 68 6.19 10.80 1.20
N SER A 69 5.38 11.86 1.19
CA SER A 69 3.98 11.81 1.63
C SER A 69 3.09 10.99 0.68
N CYS A 70 3.49 10.91 -0.59
CA CYS A 70 2.85 10.14 -1.64
C CYS A 70 3.41 8.71 -1.76
N SER A 71 4.28 8.24 -0.86
CA SER A 71 4.90 6.91 -0.98
C SER A 71 3.94 5.73 -0.78
N GLY A 72 2.79 5.95 -0.13
CA GLY A 72 1.90 4.86 0.27
C GLY A 72 2.49 3.92 1.33
N PHE A 73 3.64 4.25 1.93
CA PHE A 73 4.36 3.37 2.86
C PHE A 73 3.52 2.92 4.07
N ASN A 74 2.70 3.82 4.62
CA ASN A 74 1.79 3.47 5.72
C ASN A 74 0.73 2.45 5.29
N PHE A 75 0.19 2.61 4.09
CA PHE A 75 -0.76 1.66 3.52
C PHE A 75 -0.09 0.30 3.29
N TRP A 76 1.13 0.29 2.74
CA TRP A 76 1.93 -0.93 2.57
C TRP A 76 2.07 -1.73 3.86
N MET A 77 2.45 -1.06 4.95
CA MET A 77 2.59 -1.67 6.26
C MET A 77 1.26 -2.20 6.84
N LEU A 78 0.17 -1.44 6.69
CA LEU A 78 -1.15 -1.87 7.14
C LEU A 78 -1.64 -3.10 6.36
N SER A 79 -1.47 -3.10 5.04
CA SER A 79 -1.78 -4.25 4.19
C SER A 79 -0.92 -5.46 4.57
N PHE A 80 0.38 -5.28 4.81
CA PHE A 80 1.26 -6.34 5.28
C PHE A 80 0.80 -6.97 6.60
N LEU A 81 0.47 -6.15 7.61
CA LEU A 81 -0.03 -6.64 8.89
C LEU A 81 -1.33 -7.42 8.72
N MET A 82 -2.28 -6.86 7.98
CA MET A 82 -3.57 -7.49 7.72
C MET A 82 -3.39 -8.85 7.02
N LEU A 83 -2.61 -8.91 5.93
CA LEU A 83 -2.32 -10.14 5.19
C LEU A 83 -1.62 -11.18 6.08
N SER A 84 -0.65 -10.75 6.88
CA SER A 84 0.10 -11.63 7.78
C SER A 84 -0.80 -12.25 8.84
N PHE A 85 -1.58 -11.43 9.55
CA PHE A 85 -2.46 -11.92 10.61
C PHE A 85 -3.56 -12.82 10.07
N LEU A 86 -4.14 -12.46 8.91
CA LEU A 86 -5.17 -13.26 8.27
C LEU A 86 -4.61 -14.62 7.79
N SER A 87 -3.45 -14.62 7.13
CA SER A 87 -2.81 -15.87 6.67
C SER A 87 -2.44 -16.79 7.83
N LEU A 88 -1.90 -16.24 8.92
CA LEU A 88 -1.54 -17.03 10.12
C LEU A 88 -2.76 -17.65 10.82
N ARG A 89 -3.95 -17.10 10.63
CA ARG A 89 -5.21 -17.66 11.16
C ARG A 89 -5.58 -18.97 10.45
N TYR A 90 -5.42 -19.03 9.12
CA TYR A 90 -5.82 -20.18 8.31
C TYR A 90 -4.71 -21.24 8.17
N LEU A 91 -3.44 -20.84 8.16
CA LEU A 91 -2.33 -21.77 7.97
C LEU A 91 -2.04 -22.59 9.23
N SER A 92 -1.91 -23.91 9.07
CA SER A 92 -1.60 -24.84 10.17
C SER A 92 -0.11 -25.17 10.27
N GLN A 93 0.54 -25.39 9.12
CA GLN A 93 1.95 -25.80 9.00
C GLN A 93 2.94 -24.64 9.20
N SER A 94 4.04 -24.92 9.93
CA SER A 94 5.06 -23.90 10.26
C SER A 94 5.81 -23.37 9.04
N SER A 95 6.11 -24.20 8.04
CA SER A 95 6.75 -23.80 6.78
C SER A 95 5.92 -22.76 6.04
N HIS A 96 4.61 -23.01 5.88
CA HIS A 96 3.70 -22.08 5.23
C HIS A 96 3.54 -20.77 6.00
N LYS A 97 3.54 -20.82 7.35
CA LYS A 97 3.51 -19.59 8.17
C LYS A 97 4.75 -18.74 7.98
N LEU A 98 5.92 -19.37 7.90
CA LEU A 98 7.18 -18.67 7.68
C LEU A 98 7.22 -18.05 6.28
N ALA A 99 6.75 -18.77 5.26
CA ALA A 99 6.64 -18.26 3.89
C ALA A 99 5.56 -17.17 3.72
N ALA A 100 4.51 -17.18 4.55
CA ALA A 100 3.42 -16.22 4.47
C ALA A 100 3.86 -14.78 4.79
N LEU A 101 4.86 -14.59 5.66
CA LEU A 101 5.36 -13.25 6.01
C LEU A 101 6.02 -12.51 4.83
N PRO A 102 7.08 -13.06 4.17
CA PRO A 102 7.67 -12.40 3.02
C PRO A 102 6.68 -12.31 1.85
N LEU A 103 5.82 -13.32 1.65
CA LEU A 103 4.79 -13.26 0.61
C LEU A 103 3.78 -12.14 0.87
N ALA A 104 3.31 -11.97 2.11
CA ALA A 104 2.43 -10.89 2.51
C ALA A 104 3.08 -9.52 2.26
N LEU A 105 4.37 -9.38 2.52
CA LEU A 105 5.11 -8.13 2.30
C LEU A 105 5.18 -7.79 0.80
N LEU A 106 5.46 -8.79 -0.05
CA LEU A 106 5.50 -8.65 -1.52
C LEU A 106 4.11 -8.37 -2.11
N CYS A 107 3.08 -9.08 -1.68
CA CYS A 107 1.71 -8.84 -2.12
C CYS A 107 1.23 -7.44 -1.70
N ALA A 108 1.53 -7.02 -0.46
CA ALA A 108 1.22 -5.68 0.01
C ALA A 108 1.97 -4.61 -0.81
N TYR A 109 3.20 -4.87 -1.23
CA TYR A 109 3.99 -3.95 -2.05
C TYR A 109 3.33 -3.73 -3.41
N GLY A 110 2.95 -4.80 -4.10
CA GLY A 110 2.23 -4.72 -5.38
C GLY A 110 0.91 -3.98 -5.26
N LEU A 111 0.12 -4.27 -4.21
CA LEU A 111 -1.12 -3.54 -3.95
C LEU A 111 -0.89 -2.06 -3.65
N THR A 112 0.21 -1.74 -2.96
CA THR A 112 0.55 -0.35 -2.64
C THR A 112 0.81 0.44 -3.90
N ILE A 113 1.63 -0.08 -4.83
CA ILE A 113 1.88 0.57 -6.12
C ILE A 113 0.56 0.83 -6.85
N PHE A 114 -0.31 -0.17 -6.93
CA PHE A 114 -1.61 -0.05 -7.58
C PHE A 114 -2.51 1.02 -6.92
N ALA A 115 -2.78 0.87 -5.62
CA ALA A 115 -3.69 1.76 -4.89
C ALA A 115 -3.16 3.20 -4.85
N ASN A 116 -1.85 3.36 -4.74
CA ASN A 116 -1.20 4.65 -4.69
C ASN A 116 -1.18 5.35 -6.06
N THR A 117 -0.95 4.60 -7.15
CA THR A 117 -1.12 5.11 -8.52
C THR A 117 -2.56 5.59 -8.72
N SER A 118 -3.55 4.76 -8.39
CA SER A 118 -4.97 5.16 -8.50
C SER A 118 -5.27 6.41 -7.66
N ARG A 119 -4.73 6.48 -6.44
CA ARG A 119 -4.89 7.65 -5.56
C ARG A 119 -4.39 8.93 -6.23
N ILE A 120 -3.17 8.92 -6.76
CA ILE A 120 -2.56 10.11 -7.38
C ILE A 120 -3.31 10.49 -8.66
N THR A 121 -3.58 9.54 -9.55
CA THR A 121 -4.30 9.80 -10.80
C THR A 121 -5.70 10.36 -10.53
N ILE A 122 -6.45 9.82 -9.57
CA ILE A 122 -7.77 10.37 -9.18
C ILE A 122 -7.63 11.79 -8.63
N ALA A 123 -6.59 12.07 -7.82
CA ALA A 123 -6.36 13.41 -7.30
C ALA A 123 -6.11 14.43 -8.43
N VAL A 124 -5.31 14.07 -9.44
CA VAL A 124 -5.06 14.89 -10.63
C VAL A 124 -6.35 15.13 -11.41
N LEU A 125 -7.15 14.09 -11.65
CA LEU A 125 -8.43 14.21 -12.35
C LEU A 125 -9.41 15.13 -11.60
N LEU A 126 -9.49 15.02 -10.28
CA LEU A 126 -10.35 15.87 -9.45
C LEU A 126 -9.88 17.33 -9.45
N GLN A 127 -8.57 17.58 -9.40
CA GLN A 127 -8.01 18.93 -9.48
C GLN A 127 -8.37 19.61 -10.82
N ASN A 128 -8.34 18.85 -11.92
CA ASN A 128 -8.72 19.35 -13.24
C ASN A 128 -10.22 19.63 -13.36
N GLN A 129 -11.08 18.85 -12.69
CA GLN A 129 -12.53 19.05 -12.71
C GLN A 129 -13.00 20.18 -11.77
N PHE A 130 -12.31 20.38 -10.65
CA PHE A 130 -12.67 21.37 -9.63
C PHE A 130 -11.53 22.36 -9.34
N PRO A 131 -11.11 23.20 -10.31
CA PRO A 131 -9.94 24.07 -10.17
C PRO A 131 -10.12 25.22 -9.15
N HIS A 132 -11.35 25.51 -8.70
CA HIS A 132 -11.67 26.65 -7.83
C HIS A 132 -12.03 26.25 -6.38
N VAL A 133 -11.66 25.05 -5.94
CA VAL A 133 -11.90 24.64 -4.54
C VAL A 133 -11.02 25.50 -3.62
N PRO A 134 -11.59 26.16 -2.60
CA PRO A 134 -10.79 26.99 -1.70
C PRO A 134 -9.75 26.15 -0.92
N PRO A 135 -8.58 26.72 -0.58
CA PRO A 135 -7.47 26.00 0.07
C PRO A 135 -7.83 25.12 1.28
N PRO A 136 -8.69 25.54 2.24
CA PRO A 136 -9.03 24.69 3.38
C PRO A 136 -9.80 23.43 2.97
N TYR A 137 -10.65 23.53 1.94
CA TYR A 137 -11.38 22.39 1.41
C TYR A 137 -10.49 21.49 0.55
N GLN A 138 -9.52 22.05 -0.17
CA GLN A 138 -8.59 21.28 -1.01
C GLN A 138 -7.79 20.26 -0.20
N ALA A 139 -7.25 20.67 0.96
CA ALA A 139 -6.53 19.77 1.86
C ALA A 139 -7.43 18.65 2.40
N TRP A 140 -8.67 18.99 2.80
CA TRP A 140 -9.64 18.02 3.28
C TRP A 140 -10.04 17.02 2.18
N PHE A 141 -10.32 17.50 0.96
CA PHE A 141 -10.65 16.64 -0.19
C PHE A 141 -9.51 15.67 -0.50
N HIS A 142 -8.25 16.14 -0.47
CA HIS A 142 -7.09 15.29 -0.73
C HIS A 142 -6.92 14.19 0.33
N GLN A 143 -7.15 14.50 1.61
CA GLN A 143 -7.10 13.53 2.70
C GLN A 143 -8.27 12.54 2.65
N ALA A 144 -9.48 13.04 2.41
CA ALA A 144 -10.69 12.23 2.31
C ALA A 144 -10.62 11.26 1.13
N GLN A 145 -10.20 11.73 -0.05
CA GLN A 145 -10.00 10.90 -1.24
C GLN A 145 -8.93 9.83 -1.00
N GLY A 146 -7.80 10.20 -0.40
CA GLY A 146 -6.74 9.24 -0.06
C GLY A 146 -7.23 8.15 0.90
N THR A 147 -7.95 8.55 1.94
CA THR A 147 -8.54 7.63 2.91
C THR A 147 -9.54 6.69 2.23
N PHE A 148 -10.41 7.24 1.37
CA PHE A 148 -11.42 6.46 0.66
C PHE A 148 -10.80 5.39 -0.25
N VAL A 149 -9.79 5.75 -1.06
CA VAL A 149 -9.09 4.81 -1.94
C VAL A 149 -8.41 3.71 -1.14
N TYR A 150 -7.59 4.08 -0.14
CA TYR A 150 -6.87 3.10 0.67
C TYR A 150 -7.80 2.20 1.48
N LEU A 151 -8.85 2.75 2.11
CA LEU A 151 -9.80 1.94 2.87
C LEU A 151 -10.53 0.95 1.97
N SER A 152 -10.97 1.39 0.78
CA SER A 152 -11.64 0.52 -0.20
C SER A 152 -10.71 -0.60 -0.66
N CYS A 153 -9.46 -0.30 -0.99
CA CYS A 153 -8.46 -1.31 -1.35
C CYS A 153 -8.16 -2.27 -0.21
N LEU A 154 -8.07 -1.78 1.04
CA LEU A 154 -7.80 -2.61 2.21
C LEU A 154 -8.95 -3.58 2.51
N ILE A 155 -10.19 -3.09 2.48
CA ILE A 155 -11.39 -3.92 2.67
C ILE A 155 -11.49 -4.94 1.54
N GLY A 156 -11.30 -4.53 0.28
CA GLY A 156 -11.27 -5.43 -0.86
C GLY A 156 -10.23 -6.54 -0.68
N LEU A 157 -9.00 -6.18 -0.31
CA LEU A 157 -7.94 -7.14 -0.05
C LEU A 157 -8.28 -8.12 1.08
N TYR A 158 -8.86 -7.62 2.18
CA TYR A 158 -9.30 -8.46 3.30
C TYR A 158 -10.33 -9.48 2.82
N LEU A 159 -11.41 -9.02 2.18
CA LEU A 159 -12.52 -9.88 1.75
C LEU A 159 -12.05 -10.91 0.72
N THR A 160 -11.24 -10.49 -0.25
CA THR A 160 -10.68 -11.39 -1.26
C THR A 160 -9.79 -12.45 -0.63
N LEU A 161 -8.87 -12.08 0.26
CA LEU A 161 -7.98 -13.06 0.89
C LEU A 161 -8.75 -14.01 1.82
N ASP A 162 -9.67 -13.48 2.63
CA ASP A 162 -10.49 -14.29 3.55
C ASP A 162 -11.34 -15.32 2.77
N TYR A 163 -11.94 -14.89 1.66
CA TYR A 163 -12.66 -15.77 0.74
C TYR A 163 -11.74 -16.84 0.13
N LEU A 164 -10.58 -16.46 -0.41
CA LEU A 164 -9.66 -17.41 -1.03
C LEU A 164 -9.12 -18.46 -0.03
N LEU A 165 -8.72 -18.02 1.16
CA LEU A 165 -8.19 -18.93 2.19
C LEU A 165 -9.27 -19.85 2.77
N SER A 166 -10.49 -19.35 2.96
CA SER A 166 -11.61 -20.19 3.42
C SER A 166 -11.97 -21.27 2.40
N GLN A 167 -11.93 -20.97 1.10
CA GLN A 167 -12.15 -21.98 0.04
C GLN A 167 -11.04 -23.03 0.00
N LEU A 168 -9.77 -22.61 0.07
CA LEU A 168 -8.64 -23.54 0.05
C LEU A 168 -8.66 -24.50 1.25
N THR A 169 -8.93 -23.97 2.45
CA THR A 169 -9.01 -24.79 3.67
C THR A 169 -10.22 -25.73 3.70
N CYS A 170 -11.33 -25.37 3.04
CA CYS A 170 -12.49 -26.24 2.88
C CYS A 170 -12.23 -27.36 1.86
N SER A 171 -11.54 -27.04 0.75
CA SER A 171 -11.16 -28.02 -0.28
C SER A 171 -10.23 -29.10 0.25
N ASP A 172 -9.32 -28.78 1.18
CA ASP A 172 -8.42 -29.76 1.82
C ASP A 172 -9.16 -30.70 2.80
N ALA A 173 -10.42 -30.39 3.18
CA ALA A 173 -11.18 -31.13 4.19
C ALA A 173 -12.10 -32.23 3.62
N GLN A 174 -12.24 -32.37 2.30
CA GLN A 174 -12.97 -33.48 1.69
C GLN A 174 -12.01 -34.64 1.36
N PRO A 175 -12.09 -35.79 2.07
CA PRO A 175 -11.34 -36.97 1.67
C PRO A 175 -11.92 -37.56 0.38
N ALA A 176 -11.03 -37.93 -0.54
CA ALA A 176 -11.32 -38.77 -1.71
C ALA A 176 -11.69 -40.20 -1.30
#